data_AF-A0AAN5LF34-F1
#
_entry.id   AF-A0AAN5LF34-F1
#
_cell.length_a   1.000
_cell.length_b   1.000
_cell.length_c   1.000
_cell.angle_alpha   90.00
_cell.angle_beta   90.00
_cell.angle_gamma   90.00
#
_symmetry.space_group_name_H-M   'P 1'
#
loop_
_entity.id
_entity.type
_entity.pdbx_description
1 polymer ?
#
loop_
_entity_poly.entity_id
_entity_poly.type
_entity_poly.pdbx_seq_one_letter_code
_entity_poly.pdbx_strand_id
1 'polypeptide(L)'
;LTTFPACQQLVRHGTGLSTDANKAYEQWLKLLGENAYLTSDTVKTLMRLYEQSGLAAKTWEAFPPAARDIMTGMMQRQRDDWFCPVNTGPESAGIDGEAYWTTLQTYPQRSRPCDLLMILPSRLGSEISGNGGLLSGVTSTFDLYCAIHGTPLPAGQSVCWQQEDVNRLVVTFDTLWVPPSGEVTGELSAQFDAEVRHSFSEPVNGIHGYNCYDQGDHVDSRKSPPEGEESGRIHVLPPADVPVSLSVPQATATEHQSYAQRRG
;
A
#
# COMPACT_ATOMS: atom_id res chain seq x y z
N LEU A 1 13.25 -22.60 -15.32
CA LEU A 1 13.63 -22.87 -13.91
C LEU A 1 12.89 -24.13 -13.41
N THR A 2 13.55 -25.09 -12.73
CA THR A 2 12.92 -26.35 -12.25
C THR A 2 12.73 -26.42 -10.74
N THR A 3 13.33 -25.49 -9.99
CA THR A 3 13.24 -25.41 -8.54
C THR A 3 12.92 -23.99 -8.11
N PHE A 4 12.01 -23.85 -7.15
CA PHE A 4 11.70 -22.57 -6.51
C PHE A 4 11.52 -22.81 -5.00
N PRO A 5 12.60 -22.68 -4.20
CA PRO A 5 12.63 -23.13 -2.81
C PRO A 5 11.50 -22.55 -1.94
N ALA A 6 11.14 -21.28 -2.15
CA ALA A 6 10.07 -20.63 -1.39
C ALA A 6 8.68 -21.23 -1.64
N CYS A 7 8.44 -21.79 -2.84
CA CYS A 7 7.17 -22.46 -3.19
C CYS A 7 7.35 -23.38 -4.40
N GLN A 8 7.70 -24.65 -4.16
CA GLN A 8 7.97 -25.60 -5.24
C GLN A 8 6.75 -25.86 -6.15
N GLN A 9 5.53 -25.59 -5.65
CA GLN A 9 4.30 -25.74 -6.43
C GLN A 9 4.24 -24.83 -7.66
N LEU A 10 4.95 -23.69 -7.65
CA LEU A 10 5.01 -22.77 -8.80
C LEU A 10 5.72 -23.38 -10.02
N VAL A 11 6.65 -24.30 -9.81
CA VAL A 11 7.46 -24.91 -10.90
C VAL A 11 7.20 -26.41 -11.06
N ARG A 12 6.19 -26.95 -10.35
CA ARG A 12 5.92 -28.41 -10.28
C ARG A 12 5.60 -29.07 -11.62
N HIS A 13 5.11 -28.29 -12.59
CA HIS A 13 4.76 -28.78 -13.92
C HIS A 13 5.96 -28.83 -14.89
N GLY A 14 7.17 -28.54 -14.39
CA GLY A 14 8.41 -28.67 -15.16
C GLY A 14 8.67 -27.48 -16.08
N THR A 15 9.45 -27.73 -17.14
CA THR A 15 9.88 -26.68 -18.09
C THR A 15 8.92 -26.59 -19.26
N GLY A 16 8.40 -25.40 -19.53
CA GLY A 16 7.55 -25.11 -20.69
C GLY A 16 8.33 -24.88 -21.98
N LEU A 17 7.61 -24.67 -23.08
CA LEU A 17 8.18 -24.25 -24.37
C LEU A 17 8.82 -22.86 -24.27
N SER A 18 9.74 -22.52 -25.17
CA SER A 18 10.40 -21.20 -25.22
C SER A 18 9.51 -20.13 -25.89
N THR A 19 8.34 -19.88 -25.30
CA THR A 19 7.42 -18.81 -25.71
C THR A 19 7.69 -17.53 -24.93
N ASP A 20 7.23 -16.39 -25.43
CA ASP A 20 7.39 -15.11 -24.73
C ASP A 20 6.66 -15.10 -23.38
N ALA A 21 5.48 -15.73 -23.30
CA ALA A 21 4.75 -15.88 -22.04
C ALA A 21 5.55 -16.67 -20.98
N ASN A 22 6.20 -17.77 -21.37
CA ASN A 22 7.01 -18.56 -20.44
C ASN A 22 8.30 -17.83 -20.04
N LYS A 23 8.92 -17.06 -20.95
CA LYS A 23 10.06 -16.19 -20.62
C LYS A 23 9.65 -15.07 -19.65
N ALA A 24 8.46 -14.50 -19.82
CA ALA A 24 7.93 -13.50 -18.91
C ALA A 24 7.69 -14.08 -17.51
N TYR A 25 7.15 -15.31 -17.43
CA TYR A 25 7.00 -16.03 -16.18
C TYR A 25 8.34 -16.31 -15.49
N GLU A 26 9.38 -16.73 -16.22
CA GLU A 26 10.71 -16.93 -15.65
C GLU A 26 11.34 -15.64 -15.09
N GLN A 27 11.17 -14.51 -15.78
CA GLN A 27 11.60 -13.20 -15.28
C GLN A 27 10.82 -12.77 -14.04
N TRP A 28 9.50 -13.01 -14.02
CA TRP A 28 8.67 -12.75 -12.85
C TRP A 28 9.08 -13.61 -11.64
N LEU A 29 9.36 -14.90 -11.85
CA LEU A 29 9.87 -15.79 -10.80
C LEU A 29 11.20 -15.31 -10.22
N LYS A 30 12.07 -14.72 -11.05
CA LYS A 30 13.32 -14.14 -10.57
C LYS A 30 13.05 -12.96 -9.61
N LEU A 31 12.20 -12.02 -10.01
CA LEU A 31 11.82 -10.88 -9.16
C LEU A 31 11.15 -11.35 -7.86
N LEU A 32 10.31 -12.39 -7.94
CA LEU A 32 9.67 -12.99 -6.77
C LEU A 32 10.70 -13.62 -5.83
N GLY A 33 11.65 -14.38 -6.37
CA GLY A 33 12.72 -15.02 -5.60
C GLY A 33 13.68 -14.04 -4.93
N GLU A 34 13.89 -12.87 -5.55
CA GLU A 34 14.68 -11.76 -4.98
C GLU A 34 13.88 -10.94 -3.94
N ASN A 35 12.58 -11.23 -3.77
CA ASN A 35 11.65 -10.41 -3.00
C ASN A 35 11.83 -8.91 -3.31
N ALA A 36 11.80 -8.59 -4.61
CA ALA A 36 12.17 -7.27 -5.12
C ALA A 36 11.29 -6.15 -4.52
N TYR A 37 11.90 -4.98 -4.29
CA TYR A 37 11.16 -3.78 -3.88
C TYR A 37 10.22 -3.34 -5.00
N LEU A 38 9.00 -2.96 -4.64
CA LEU A 38 7.95 -2.49 -5.53
C LEU A 38 8.14 -1.00 -5.88
N THR A 39 9.31 -0.64 -6.39
CA THR A 39 9.61 0.70 -6.91
C THR A 39 8.87 0.95 -8.23
N SER A 40 8.79 2.21 -8.68
CA SER A 40 8.18 2.56 -9.97
C SER A 40 8.71 1.73 -11.15
N ASP A 41 10.03 1.48 -11.18
CA ASP A 41 10.65 0.72 -12.28
C ASP A 41 10.39 -0.79 -12.18
N THR A 42 10.38 -1.34 -10.97
CA THR A 42 9.96 -2.75 -10.76
C THR A 42 8.50 -2.92 -11.16
N VAL A 43 7.61 -2.00 -10.77
CA VAL A 43 6.18 -2.05 -11.12
C VAL A 43 5.97 -1.97 -12.63
N LYS A 44 6.64 -1.04 -13.34
CA LYS A 44 6.61 -0.99 -14.82
C LYS A 44 7.09 -2.29 -15.45
N THR A 45 8.13 -2.90 -14.88
CA THR A 45 8.64 -4.19 -15.34
C THR A 45 7.60 -5.29 -15.14
N LEU A 46 6.96 -5.36 -13.96
CA LEU A 46 5.90 -6.32 -13.65
C LEU A 46 4.71 -6.16 -14.60
N MET A 47 4.27 -4.93 -14.88
CA MET A 47 3.19 -4.67 -15.86
C MET A 47 3.55 -5.18 -17.25
N ARG A 48 4.77 -4.90 -17.73
CA ARG A 48 5.25 -5.42 -19.02
C ARG A 48 5.25 -6.94 -19.05
N LEU A 49 5.72 -7.60 -17.98
CA LEU A 49 5.73 -9.06 -17.87
C LEU A 49 4.30 -9.63 -17.84
N TYR A 50 3.38 -8.96 -17.15
CA TYR A 50 1.97 -9.33 -17.11
C TYR A 50 1.34 -9.29 -18.51
N GLU A 51 1.57 -8.22 -19.27
CA GLU A 51 1.10 -8.15 -20.67
C GLU A 51 1.72 -9.25 -21.55
N GLN A 52 3.04 -9.45 -21.46
CA GLN A 52 3.75 -10.49 -22.23
C GLN A 52 3.31 -11.92 -21.87
N SER A 53 2.81 -12.14 -20.66
CA SER A 53 2.25 -13.43 -20.24
C SER A 53 0.94 -13.78 -20.96
N GLY A 54 0.24 -12.77 -21.50
CA GLY A 54 -1.09 -12.91 -22.10
C GLY A 54 -2.21 -13.17 -21.08
N LEU A 55 -1.93 -13.11 -19.77
CA LEU A 55 -2.94 -13.29 -18.72
C LEU A 55 -3.96 -12.16 -18.69
N ALA A 56 -3.58 -10.95 -19.10
CA ALA A 56 -4.48 -9.78 -19.17
C ALA A 56 -5.70 -10.02 -20.06
N ALA A 57 -5.53 -10.78 -21.15
CA ALA A 57 -6.59 -11.06 -22.13
C ALA A 57 -7.37 -12.37 -21.84
N LYS A 58 -7.02 -13.12 -20.79
CA LYS A 58 -7.66 -14.41 -20.50
C LYS A 58 -8.91 -14.24 -19.65
N THR A 59 -10.02 -14.75 -20.17
CA THR A 59 -11.22 -14.99 -19.36
C THR A 59 -11.07 -16.27 -18.55
N TRP A 60 -11.90 -16.44 -17.53
CA TRP A 60 -11.84 -17.60 -16.64
C TRP A 60 -12.07 -18.93 -17.39
N GLU A 61 -12.99 -18.96 -18.36
CA GLU A 61 -13.35 -20.14 -19.14
C GLU A 61 -12.23 -20.60 -20.08
N ALA A 62 -11.30 -19.70 -20.40
CA ALA A 62 -10.15 -20.01 -21.25
C ALA A 62 -9.13 -20.91 -20.54
N PHE A 63 -9.23 -21.10 -19.22
CA PHE A 63 -8.38 -22.00 -18.47
C PHE A 63 -8.93 -23.44 -18.46
N PRO A 64 -8.07 -24.47 -18.64
CA PRO A 64 -8.48 -25.86 -18.49
C PRO A 64 -9.14 -26.12 -17.12
N PRO A 65 -10.13 -27.03 -17.01
CA PRO A 65 -10.81 -27.32 -15.74
C PRO A 65 -9.85 -27.61 -14.57
N ALA A 66 -8.84 -28.46 -14.80
CA ALA A 66 -7.84 -28.77 -13.77
C ALA A 66 -7.05 -27.55 -13.29
N ALA A 67 -6.78 -26.57 -14.18
CA ALA A 67 -6.10 -25.33 -13.80
C ALA A 67 -7.02 -24.44 -12.95
N ARG A 68 -8.30 -24.34 -13.33
CA ARG A 68 -9.31 -23.60 -12.57
C ARG A 68 -9.46 -24.16 -11.15
N ASP A 69 -9.45 -25.48 -10.98
CA ASP A 69 -9.52 -26.11 -9.66
C ASP A 69 -8.33 -25.72 -8.77
N ILE A 70 -7.11 -25.75 -9.33
CA ILE A 70 -5.89 -25.36 -8.63
C ILE A 70 -5.93 -23.88 -8.24
N MET A 71 -6.29 -23.01 -9.19
CA MET A 71 -6.37 -21.57 -8.97
C MET A 71 -7.42 -21.23 -7.92
N THR A 72 -8.59 -21.86 -8.00
CA THR A 72 -9.69 -21.68 -7.04
C THR A 72 -9.27 -22.08 -5.63
N GLY A 73 -8.68 -23.27 -5.47
CA GLY A 73 -8.20 -23.73 -4.17
C GLY A 73 -7.03 -22.88 -3.62
N MET A 74 -6.28 -22.19 -4.49
CA MET A 74 -5.26 -21.24 -4.09
C MET A 74 -5.87 -19.93 -3.58
N MET A 75 -6.76 -19.32 -4.37
CA MET A 75 -7.42 -18.06 -4.03
C MET A 75 -8.24 -18.18 -2.74
N GLN A 76 -8.90 -19.31 -2.52
CA GLN A 76 -9.62 -19.59 -1.26
C GLN A 76 -8.69 -19.65 -0.04
N ARG A 77 -7.52 -20.31 -0.17
CA ARG A 77 -6.55 -20.40 0.92
C ARG A 77 -5.86 -19.08 1.22
N GLN A 78 -5.81 -18.17 0.27
CA GLN A 78 -5.20 -16.83 0.42
C GLN A 78 -6.26 -15.73 0.52
N ARG A 79 -7.53 -16.10 0.74
CA ARG A 79 -8.64 -15.14 0.64
C ARG A 79 -8.47 -13.94 1.56
N ASP A 80 -8.00 -14.19 2.78
CA ASP A 80 -7.93 -13.19 3.84
C ASP A 80 -6.76 -12.22 3.61
N ASP A 81 -5.74 -12.64 2.86
CA ASP A 81 -4.59 -11.82 2.51
C ASP A 81 -4.81 -11.05 1.19
N TRP A 82 -5.39 -11.70 0.17
CA TRP A 82 -5.51 -11.12 -1.18
C TRP A 82 -6.81 -10.34 -1.40
N PHE A 83 -7.87 -10.70 -0.67
CA PHE A 83 -9.23 -10.19 -0.96
C PHE A 83 -9.96 -9.64 0.26
N CYS A 84 -9.35 -9.59 1.44
CA CYS A 84 -9.98 -8.95 2.61
C CYS A 84 -9.48 -7.51 2.74
N PRO A 85 -10.30 -6.50 2.40
CA PRO A 85 -10.10 -5.17 2.93
C PRO A 85 -10.56 -5.21 4.38
N VAL A 86 -9.71 -4.73 5.28
CA VAL A 86 -10.04 -4.44 6.69
C VAL A 86 -11.28 -3.49 6.84
N ASN A 87 -11.97 -3.10 5.76
CA ASN A 87 -13.15 -2.22 5.79
C ASN A 87 -14.20 -2.42 4.65
N THR A 88 -14.40 -3.63 4.11
CA THR A 88 -15.63 -3.91 3.32
C THR A 88 -16.35 -5.11 3.91
N GLY A 89 -17.64 -4.91 4.22
CA GLY A 89 -18.46 -5.89 4.92
C GLY A 89 -18.48 -7.28 4.28
N PRO A 90 -18.80 -8.33 5.06
CA PRO A 90 -18.79 -9.70 4.61
C PRO A 90 -20.07 -10.00 3.83
N GLU A 91 -20.23 -9.46 2.62
CA GLU A 91 -21.37 -9.81 1.78
C GLU A 91 -20.93 -10.15 0.35
N SER A 92 -21.09 -11.43 0.05
CA SER A 92 -21.44 -12.00 -1.26
C SER A 92 -20.42 -12.10 -2.41
N ALA A 93 -19.14 -12.38 -2.12
CA ALA A 93 -18.35 -13.17 -3.06
C ALA A 93 -18.52 -14.66 -2.72
N GLY A 94 -19.30 -15.38 -3.53
CA GLY A 94 -19.41 -16.83 -3.43
C GLY A 94 -18.04 -17.51 -3.54
N ILE A 95 -18.01 -18.81 -3.24
CA ILE A 95 -16.86 -19.71 -3.44
C ILE A 95 -16.69 -19.94 -4.95
N ASP A 96 -16.44 -18.90 -5.72
CA ASP A 96 -16.39 -18.95 -7.17
C ASP A 96 -15.04 -18.41 -7.67
N GLY A 97 -14.28 -19.28 -8.32
CA GLY A 97 -12.98 -18.93 -8.90
C GLY A 97 -13.08 -17.85 -9.97
N GLU A 98 -14.20 -17.76 -10.67
CA GLU A 98 -14.44 -16.72 -11.69
C GLU A 98 -14.53 -15.32 -11.07
N ALA A 99 -15.27 -15.21 -9.95
CA ALA A 99 -15.43 -13.96 -9.22
C ALA A 99 -14.09 -13.46 -8.65
N TYR A 100 -13.28 -14.37 -8.08
CA TYR A 100 -11.93 -14.03 -7.63
C TYR A 100 -11.03 -13.60 -8.79
N TRP A 101 -11.03 -14.32 -9.91
CA TRP A 101 -10.24 -13.97 -11.08
C TRP A 101 -10.60 -12.59 -11.64
N THR A 102 -11.89 -12.32 -11.78
CA THR A 102 -12.43 -11.04 -12.27
C THR A 102 -12.03 -9.89 -11.33
N THR A 103 -12.07 -10.13 -10.02
CA THR A 103 -11.63 -9.15 -9.01
C THR A 103 -10.15 -8.82 -9.17
N LEU A 104 -9.28 -9.84 -9.34
CA LEU A 104 -7.84 -9.64 -9.54
C LEU A 104 -7.50 -8.90 -10.86
N GLN A 105 -8.35 -9.00 -11.87
CA GLN A 105 -8.20 -8.27 -13.14
C GLN A 105 -8.63 -6.80 -13.04
N THR A 106 -9.33 -6.42 -11.98
CA THR A 106 -9.86 -5.07 -11.81
C THR A 106 -8.85 -4.20 -11.05
N TYR A 107 -8.26 -3.22 -11.74
CA TYR A 107 -7.37 -2.27 -11.09
C TYR A 107 -8.15 -1.28 -10.21
N PRO A 108 -7.73 -1.07 -8.95
CA PRO A 108 -8.32 -0.02 -8.12
C PRO A 108 -8.04 1.35 -8.75
N GLN A 109 -9.06 2.21 -8.77
CA GLN A 109 -8.96 3.55 -9.40
C GLN A 109 -8.29 4.59 -8.50
N ARG A 110 -8.21 4.32 -7.18
CA ARG A 110 -7.65 5.22 -6.18
C ARG A 110 -6.93 4.42 -5.11
N SER A 111 -5.82 4.98 -4.61
CA SER A 111 -5.16 4.49 -3.40
C SER A 111 -5.98 4.81 -2.16
N ARG A 112 -5.58 4.24 -1.02
CA ARG A 112 -6.11 4.68 0.28
C ARG A 112 -5.63 6.10 0.61
N PRO A 113 -6.40 6.87 1.40
CA PRO A 113 -5.89 8.12 1.97
C PRO A 113 -4.61 7.89 2.77
N CYS A 114 -3.62 8.75 2.59
CA CYS A 114 -2.31 8.65 3.24
C CYS A 114 -1.69 7.24 3.13
N ASP A 115 -1.74 6.63 1.95
CA ASP A 115 -1.13 5.33 1.67
C ASP A 115 0.40 5.43 1.76
N LEU A 116 0.98 4.91 2.83
CA LEU A 116 2.42 5.03 3.11
C LEU A 116 3.25 4.11 2.19
N LEU A 117 2.62 3.16 1.49
CA LEU A 117 3.28 2.33 0.48
C LEU A 117 3.70 3.14 -0.76
N MET A 118 3.07 4.30 -0.96
CA MET A 118 3.44 5.25 -2.01
C MET A 118 4.67 6.09 -1.67
N ILE A 119 5.06 6.11 -0.39
CA ILE A 119 6.24 6.83 0.12
C ILE A 119 7.42 5.86 0.21
N LEU A 120 7.29 4.82 1.03
CA LEU A 120 8.27 3.74 1.10
C LEU A 120 7.69 2.45 0.52
N PRO A 121 8.28 1.90 -0.56
CA PRO A 121 7.71 0.76 -1.28
C PRO A 121 7.80 -0.53 -0.47
N SER A 122 6.77 -1.37 -0.61
CA SER A 122 6.78 -2.73 -0.09
C SER A 122 7.60 -3.68 -0.98
N ARG A 123 7.51 -4.99 -0.74
CA ARG A 123 8.27 -6.05 -1.42
C ARG A 123 7.35 -7.11 -2.02
N LEU A 124 7.65 -7.51 -3.26
CA LEU A 124 6.79 -8.36 -4.10
C LEU A 124 6.41 -9.69 -3.43
N GLY A 125 7.38 -10.41 -2.89
CA GLY A 125 7.15 -11.69 -2.23
C GLY A 125 6.34 -11.55 -0.96
N SER A 126 6.62 -10.51 -0.16
CA SER A 126 5.85 -10.24 1.06
C SER A 126 4.39 -9.92 0.73
N GLU A 127 4.12 -9.04 -0.23
CA GLU A 127 2.74 -8.75 -0.67
C GLU A 127 2.00 -9.98 -1.20
N ILE A 128 2.65 -10.81 -2.03
CA ILE A 128 2.03 -12.04 -2.54
C ILE A 128 1.78 -13.05 -1.42
N SER A 129 2.67 -13.12 -0.42
CA SER A 129 2.58 -14.08 0.66
C SER A 129 1.64 -13.65 1.79
N GLY A 130 1.34 -12.35 1.89
CA GLY A 130 0.54 -11.76 2.97
C GLY A 130 1.09 -12.14 4.35
N ASN A 131 0.17 -12.42 5.26
CA ASN A 131 0.45 -13.00 6.58
C ASN A 131 0.25 -14.53 6.60
N GLY A 132 -0.34 -15.12 5.56
CA GLY A 132 -0.65 -16.54 5.46
C GLY A 132 0.53 -17.49 5.19
N GLY A 133 1.76 -16.97 5.02
CA GLY A 133 2.97 -17.80 4.92
C GLY A 133 3.07 -18.66 3.65
N LEU A 134 2.49 -18.21 2.54
CA LEU A 134 2.53 -18.90 1.25
C LEU A 134 3.95 -19.16 0.73
N LEU A 135 4.84 -18.18 0.87
CA LEU A 135 6.23 -18.26 0.41
C LEU A 135 7.14 -18.51 1.62
N SER A 136 7.77 -19.68 1.65
CA SER A 136 8.69 -20.05 2.73
C SER A 136 9.91 -19.13 2.75
N GLY A 137 10.27 -18.65 3.93
CA GLY A 137 11.42 -17.77 4.14
C GLY A 137 11.19 -16.30 3.76
N VAL A 138 9.97 -15.92 3.38
CA VAL A 138 9.58 -14.54 3.10
C VAL A 138 8.93 -13.91 4.33
N THR A 139 9.32 -12.68 4.66
CA THR A 139 8.75 -11.90 5.76
C THR A 139 7.27 -11.61 5.51
N SER A 140 6.44 -11.74 6.56
CA SER A 140 5.01 -11.39 6.50
C SER A 140 4.81 -9.90 6.21
N THR A 141 3.64 -9.51 5.67
CA THR A 141 3.33 -8.09 5.46
C THR A 141 3.25 -7.33 6.79
N PHE A 142 2.71 -7.95 7.85
CA PHE A 142 2.67 -7.33 9.18
C PHE A 142 4.08 -6.97 9.69
N ASP A 143 5.01 -7.92 9.66
CA ASP A 143 6.37 -7.69 10.16
C ASP A 143 7.12 -6.69 9.28
N LEU A 144 6.92 -6.75 7.96
CA LEU A 144 7.50 -5.82 7.00
C LEU A 144 7.02 -4.38 7.25
N TYR A 145 5.72 -4.18 7.40
CA TYR A 145 5.13 -2.86 7.62
C TYR A 145 5.53 -2.27 8.97
N CYS A 146 5.54 -3.07 10.03
CA CYS A 146 6.08 -2.63 11.32
C CYS A 146 7.55 -2.19 11.20
N ALA A 147 8.36 -2.93 10.43
CA ALA A 147 9.79 -2.63 10.27
C ALA A 147 10.08 -1.39 9.41
N ILE A 148 9.32 -1.18 8.33
CA ILE A 148 9.57 -0.09 7.36
C ILE A 148 8.77 1.16 7.72
N HIS A 149 7.47 1.00 7.97
CA HIS A 149 6.53 2.10 8.16
C HIS A 149 6.28 2.44 9.62
N GLY A 150 6.76 1.61 10.55
CA GLY A 150 6.54 1.76 11.99
C GLY A 150 5.15 1.31 12.44
N THR A 151 4.21 1.04 11.54
CA THR A 151 2.82 0.67 11.85
C THR A 151 2.40 -0.57 11.06
N PRO A 152 1.57 -1.47 11.63
CA PRO A 152 1.10 -2.67 10.93
C PRO A 152 0.08 -2.40 9.83
N LEU A 153 -0.48 -1.18 9.76
CA LEU A 153 -1.37 -0.74 8.69
C LEU A 153 -0.83 0.57 8.10
N PRO A 154 -0.09 0.51 6.97
CA PRO A 154 0.57 1.66 6.37
C PRO A 154 -0.41 2.56 5.60
N ALA A 155 -1.50 2.99 6.24
CA ALA A 155 -2.52 3.87 5.67
C ALA A 155 -3.17 4.73 6.77
N GLY A 156 -3.58 5.94 6.41
CA GLY A 156 -4.29 6.84 7.32
C GLY A 156 -5.76 6.48 7.50
N GLN A 157 -6.25 6.61 8.73
CA GLN A 157 -7.66 6.52 9.08
C GLN A 157 -8.17 7.90 9.53
N SER A 158 -9.49 8.13 9.44
CA SER A 158 -10.11 9.41 9.85
C SER A 158 -9.45 10.64 9.23
N VAL A 159 -8.96 10.53 7.99
CA VAL A 159 -8.12 11.55 7.37
C VAL A 159 -8.92 12.85 7.17
N CYS A 160 -8.40 13.93 7.72
CA CYS A 160 -8.87 15.28 7.49
C CYS A 160 -7.71 16.12 6.98
N TRP A 161 -8.00 17.05 6.08
CA TRP A 161 -7.01 17.99 5.60
C TRP A 161 -7.63 19.36 5.40
N GLN A 162 -6.82 20.37 5.59
CA GLN A 162 -7.18 21.76 5.36
C GLN A 162 -5.97 22.48 4.79
N GLN A 163 -6.18 23.23 3.71
CA GLN A 163 -5.23 24.23 3.28
C GLN A 163 -5.48 25.49 4.10
N GLU A 164 -4.55 25.81 5.02
CA GLU A 164 -4.66 27.03 5.84
C GLU A 164 -4.26 28.26 5.02
N ASP A 165 -3.16 28.14 4.26
CA ASP A 165 -2.61 29.19 3.40
C ASP A 165 -2.09 28.59 2.07
N VAL A 166 -1.69 29.44 1.13
CA VAL A 166 -1.11 29.01 -0.17
C VAL A 166 0.06 28.02 0.03
N ASN A 167 0.86 28.24 1.08
CA ASN A 167 2.05 27.45 1.39
C ASN A 167 1.89 26.64 2.69
N ARG A 168 0.66 26.27 3.08
CA ARG A 168 0.47 25.45 4.29
C ARG A 168 -0.70 24.48 4.12
N LEU A 169 -0.34 23.21 4.00
CA LEU A 169 -1.29 22.10 4.10
C LEU A 169 -1.21 21.51 5.50
N VAL A 170 -2.35 21.33 6.14
CA VAL A 170 -2.48 20.69 7.44
C VAL A 170 -3.26 19.40 7.26
N VAL A 171 -2.67 18.30 7.68
CA VAL A 171 -3.26 16.96 7.57
C VAL A 171 -3.33 16.34 8.96
N THR A 172 -4.45 15.72 9.28
CA THR A 172 -4.62 14.88 10.47
C THR A 172 -5.14 13.52 10.05
N PHE A 173 -4.61 12.47 10.66
CA PHE A 173 -5.09 11.10 10.47
C PHE A 173 -4.66 10.23 11.64
N ASP A 174 -5.41 9.16 11.85
CA ASP A 174 -5.08 8.12 12.81
C ASP A 174 -4.28 7.01 12.13
N THR A 175 -3.30 6.46 12.84
CA THR A 175 -2.62 5.21 12.50
C THR A 175 -2.91 4.14 13.54
N LEU A 176 -2.62 2.88 13.21
CA LEU A 176 -2.73 1.81 14.21
C LEU A 176 -1.57 1.91 15.22
N TRP A 177 -1.95 2.22 16.47
CA TRP A 177 -1.16 2.16 17.72
C TRP A 177 0.04 3.09 17.85
N VAL A 178 0.70 3.45 16.76
CA VAL A 178 1.96 4.19 16.77
C VAL A 178 2.03 5.11 15.55
N PRO A 179 2.71 6.27 15.65
CA PRO A 179 2.90 7.16 14.51
C PRO A 179 3.71 6.46 13.40
N PRO A 180 3.64 6.96 12.16
CA PRO A 180 4.55 6.54 11.11
C PRO A 180 6.02 6.67 11.55
N SER A 181 6.89 5.80 11.04
CA SER A 181 8.32 5.86 11.29
C SER A 181 8.93 7.21 10.86
N GLY A 182 10.06 7.55 11.45
CA GLY A 182 10.80 8.76 11.07
C GLY A 182 11.27 8.68 9.62
N GLU A 183 11.62 7.49 9.15
CA GLU A 183 12.00 7.19 7.78
C GLU A 183 10.87 7.50 6.79
N VAL A 184 9.62 7.12 7.10
CA VAL A 184 8.46 7.49 6.26
C VAL A 184 8.27 9.00 6.22
N THR A 185 8.39 9.67 7.37
CA THR A 185 8.15 11.12 7.45
C THR A 185 9.26 11.90 6.75
N GLY A 186 10.50 11.45 6.86
CA GLY A 186 11.65 11.98 6.13
C GLY A 186 11.47 11.79 4.62
N GLU A 187 11.19 10.57 4.16
CA GLU A 187 10.98 10.33 2.73
C GLU A 187 9.78 11.13 2.18
N LEU A 188 8.71 11.29 2.97
CA LEU A 188 7.59 12.17 2.62
C LEU A 188 8.07 13.61 2.38
N SER A 189 8.90 14.15 3.27
CA SER A 189 9.45 15.50 3.15
C SER A 189 10.33 15.66 1.90
N ALA A 190 11.15 14.65 1.57
CA ALA A 190 12.00 14.65 0.39
C ALA A 190 11.19 14.52 -0.91
N GLN A 191 10.24 13.58 -0.97
CA GLN A 191 9.47 13.27 -2.17
C GLN A 191 8.59 14.45 -2.61
N PHE A 192 8.09 15.23 -1.65
CA PHE A 192 7.24 16.40 -1.89
C PHE A 192 7.98 17.74 -1.85
N ASP A 193 9.32 17.72 -1.71
CA ASP A 193 10.14 18.93 -1.62
C ASP A 193 9.57 19.90 -0.56
N ALA A 194 9.34 19.40 0.66
CA ALA A 194 8.63 20.15 1.70
C ALA A 194 9.26 19.99 3.09
N GLU A 195 9.03 20.99 3.95
CA GLU A 195 9.21 20.84 5.40
C GLU A 195 7.96 20.16 5.98
N VAL A 196 8.15 19.07 6.70
CA VAL A 196 7.10 18.29 7.37
C VAL A 196 7.27 18.40 8.88
N ARG A 197 6.34 19.12 9.51
CA ARG A 197 6.25 19.24 10.97
C ARG A 197 5.21 18.26 11.49
N HIS A 198 5.66 17.21 12.15
CA HIS A 198 4.86 16.06 12.54
C HIS A 198 4.71 16.03 14.07
N SER A 199 3.52 16.36 14.56
CA SER A 199 3.13 16.12 15.95
C SER A 199 2.22 14.90 16.07
N PHE A 200 2.44 14.07 17.07
CA PHE A 200 1.68 12.83 17.28
C PHE A 200 1.37 12.61 18.76
N SER A 201 0.27 11.91 19.04
CA SER A 201 -0.17 11.59 20.39
C SER A 201 -1.06 10.34 20.40
N GLU A 202 -0.70 9.35 21.21
CA GLU A 202 -1.47 8.16 21.55
C GLU A 202 -1.54 8.08 23.10
N PRO A 203 -2.69 8.40 23.70
CA PRO A 203 -2.79 8.63 25.13
C PRO A 203 -2.72 7.35 25.98
N VAL A 204 -3.10 6.18 25.45
CA VAL A 204 -3.20 4.94 26.23
C VAL A 204 -1.82 4.42 26.64
N ASN A 205 -0.87 4.42 25.72
CA ASN A 205 0.52 4.02 25.96
C ASN A 205 1.45 5.22 26.24
N GLY A 206 0.89 6.44 26.30
CA GLY A 206 1.63 7.65 26.61
C GLY A 206 2.62 8.09 25.53
N ILE A 207 2.42 7.66 24.29
CA ILE A 207 3.28 8.02 23.16
C ILE A 207 2.89 9.42 22.70
N HIS A 208 3.80 10.37 22.74
CA HIS A 208 3.56 11.70 22.20
C HIS A 208 4.89 12.35 21.84
N GLY A 209 4.85 13.27 20.88
CA GLY A 209 6.04 13.97 20.46
C GLY A 209 5.82 14.86 19.25
N TYR A 210 6.92 15.48 18.85
CA TYR A 210 7.02 16.35 17.71
C TYR A 210 8.36 16.11 17.03
N ASN A 211 8.34 15.98 15.71
CA ASN A 211 9.53 15.94 14.87
C ASN A 211 9.36 16.91 13.70
N CYS A 212 10.48 17.46 13.21
CA CYS A 212 10.51 18.25 11.99
C CYS A 212 11.47 17.62 11.00
N TYR A 213 11.02 17.48 9.75
CA TYR A 213 11.80 16.96 8.64
C TYR A 213 11.82 17.99 7.52
N ASP A 214 12.96 18.19 6.88
CA ASP A 214 13.10 19.11 5.76
C ASP A 214 13.92 18.43 4.66
N GLN A 215 13.33 18.25 3.49
CA GLN A 215 14.00 17.65 2.31
C GLN A 215 14.64 16.27 2.58
N GLY A 216 14.07 15.47 3.48
CA GLY A 216 14.59 14.16 3.88
C GLY A 216 15.40 14.16 5.16
N ASP A 217 15.89 15.31 5.61
CA ASP A 217 16.70 15.41 6.81
C ASP A 217 15.82 15.59 8.06
N HIS A 218 16.14 14.84 9.12
CA HIS A 218 15.51 15.04 10.43
C HIS A 218 16.19 16.20 11.16
N VAL A 219 15.53 17.36 11.21
CA VAL A 219 16.14 18.61 11.67
C VAL A 219 15.87 18.94 13.14
N ASP A 220 14.78 18.42 13.74
CA ASP A 220 14.42 18.71 15.13
C ASP A 220 13.51 17.63 15.74
N SER A 221 13.64 17.39 17.05
CA SER A 221 12.75 16.54 17.84
C SER A 221 12.42 17.17 19.19
N ARG A 222 11.14 17.20 19.57
CA ARG A 222 10.65 17.79 20.82
C ARG A 222 9.57 16.93 21.46
N LYS A 223 9.32 17.15 22.76
CA LYS A 223 8.22 16.48 23.49
C LYS A 223 6.84 17.05 23.14
N SER A 224 6.78 18.27 22.63
CA SER A 224 5.55 18.98 22.32
C SER A 224 5.79 19.91 21.13
N PRO A 225 4.74 20.22 20.34
CA PRO A 225 4.86 21.15 19.23
C PRO A 225 5.24 22.56 19.72
N PRO A 226 5.80 23.41 18.83
CA PRO A 226 6.05 24.83 19.11
C PRO A 226 4.79 25.57 19.58
N GLU A 227 4.98 26.67 20.32
CA GLU A 227 3.86 27.53 20.73
C GLU A 227 3.06 28.01 19.51
N GLY A 228 1.74 27.77 19.53
CA GLY A 228 0.82 28.10 18.43
C GLY A 228 0.53 26.95 17.45
N GLU A 229 1.20 25.80 17.59
CA GLU A 229 0.88 24.57 16.85
C GLU A 229 0.11 23.57 17.71
N GLU A 230 -0.89 22.91 17.10
CA GLU A 230 -1.68 21.89 17.78
C GLU A 230 -1.04 20.50 17.65
N SER A 231 -1.15 19.69 18.70
CA SER A 231 -0.69 18.30 18.71
C SER A 231 -1.57 17.40 17.84
N GLY A 232 -0.98 16.38 17.23
CA GLY A 232 -1.68 15.42 16.37
C GLY A 232 -1.90 15.92 14.93
N ARG A 233 -1.18 16.97 14.53
CA ARG A 233 -1.22 17.54 13.18
C ARG A 233 0.11 17.34 12.46
N ILE A 234 0.01 17.12 11.15
CA ILE A 234 1.14 17.21 10.22
C ILE A 234 0.98 18.48 9.40
N HIS A 235 1.95 19.38 9.50
CA HIS A 235 2.03 20.55 8.62
C HIS A 235 3.03 20.27 7.51
N VAL A 236 2.61 20.47 6.27
CA VAL A 236 3.44 20.35 5.07
C VAL A 236 3.61 21.73 4.47
N LEU A 237 4.86 22.20 4.42
CA LEU A 237 5.24 23.52 3.94
C LEU A 237 6.09 23.36 2.67
N PRO A 238 5.58 23.72 1.47
CA PRO A 238 6.35 23.69 0.23
C PRO A 238 7.48 24.73 0.25
N PRO A 239 8.46 24.66 -0.68
CA PRO A 239 9.60 25.57 -0.70
C PRO A 239 9.13 27.01 -0.88
N ALA A 240 9.85 27.95 -0.28
CA ALA A 240 9.46 29.36 -0.25
C ALA A 240 9.37 30.06 -1.63
N ASP A 241 9.76 29.42 -2.73
CA ASP A 241 10.02 30.08 -4.03
C ASP A 241 9.26 29.49 -5.25
N VAL A 242 7.98 29.11 -5.12
CA VAL A 242 7.14 28.90 -6.32
C VAL A 242 5.74 29.52 -6.15
N PRO A 243 5.36 30.54 -6.95
CA PRO A 243 3.99 31.03 -6.97
C PRO A 243 3.12 30.02 -7.70
N VAL A 244 2.50 29.11 -6.95
CA VAL A 244 1.55 28.15 -7.51
C VAL A 244 0.18 28.82 -7.67
N SER A 245 -0.09 29.34 -8.87
CA SER A 245 -1.45 29.66 -9.30
C SER A 245 -2.16 28.35 -9.67
N LEU A 246 -2.85 27.74 -8.69
CA LEU A 246 -3.81 26.69 -8.97
C LEU A 246 -5.22 27.24 -8.73
N SER A 247 -5.95 27.44 -9.82
CA SER A 247 -7.40 27.63 -9.79
C SER A 247 -8.05 26.35 -9.24
N VAL A 248 -8.53 26.41 -8.01
CA VAL A 248 -9.21 25.31 -7.30
C VAL A 248 -10.62 25.11 -7.87
N PRO A 249 -11.01 23.90 -8.30
CA PRO A 249 -12.43 23.57 -8.46
C PRO A 249 -13.05 23.47 -7.07
N GLN A 250 -14.06 24.29 -6.78
CA GLN A 250 -14.82 24.20 -5.53
C GLN A 250 -15.40 22.80 -5.37
N ALA A 251 -14.95 22.05 -4.36
CA ALA A 251 -15.65 20.86 -3.91
C ALA A 251 -17.01 21.30 -3.35
N THR A 252 -18.09 20.83 -3.98
CA THR A 252 -19.45 21.08 -3.54
C THR A 252 -19.66 20.49 -2.15
N ALA A 253 -20.12 21.34 -1.24
CA ALA A 253 -20.56 21.00 0.11
C ALA A 253 -21.76 20.06 0.06
N THR A 254 -21.51 18.76 -0.10
CA THR A 254 -22.56 17.74 -0.03
C THR A 254 -22.02 16.42 0.53
N GLU A 255 -21.35 16.44 1.67
CA GLU A 255 -21.16 15.21 2.47
C GLU A 255 -21.01 15.48 3.98
N HIS A 256 -21.46 16.65 4.44
CA HIS A 256 -21.68 16.93 5.87
C HIS A 256 -23.09 16.50 6.28
N GLN A 257 -23.40 15.20 6.21
CA GLN A 257 -24.56 14.63 6.91
C GLN A 257 -24.52 13.10 6.87
N SER A 258 -23.82 12.48 7.82
CA SER A 258 -24.33 11.34 8.60
C SER A 258 -23.21 10.66 9.40
N TYR A 259 -22.86 11.21 10.56
CA TYR A 259 -22.17 10.44 11.60
C TYR A 259 -22.87 10.57 12.97
N ALA A 260 -23.62 11.66 13.18
CA ALA A 260 -24.41 11.88 14.41
C ALA A 260 -25.75 11.11 14.46
N GLN A 261 -26.20 10.44 13.39
CA GLN A 261 -27.52 9.78 13.34
C GLN A 261 -27.50 8.25 13.54
N ARG A 262 -26.35 7.65 13.89
CA ARG A 262 -26.26 6.20 14.18
C ARG A 262 -25.99 5.86 15.65
N ARG A 263 -26.29 6.77 16.57
CA ARG A 263 -26.50 6.46 18.00
C ARG A 263 -27.81 7.08 18.47
N GLY A 264 -28.87 6.31 18.32
CA GLY A 264 -30.18 6.46 18.93
C GLY A 264 -30.75 5.07 19.12
#